data_AF-A0A7W1V8C4-F1
#
_entry.id   AF-A0A7W1V8C4-F1
#
_cell.length_a   1.000
_cell.length_b   1.000
_cell.length_c   1.000
_cell.angle_alpha   90.00
_cell.angle_beta   90.00
_cell.angle_gamma   90.00
#
_symmetry.space_group_name_H-M   'P 1'
#
loop_
_entity.id
_entity.type
_entity.pdbx_description
1 polymer ?
#
loop_
_entity_poly.entity_id
_entity_poly.type
_entity_poly.pdbx_seq_one_letter_code
_entity_poly.pdbx_strand_id
1 'polypeptide(L)'
;MSSSENKQLLQEIFSEMSKGNTQPFVESLADDVRWTLTGSTKWSRTYDGLESVRTELLSPLFANFADQYTSVAHRFIAEDDFVVVECKGHVNTKSGMPYNNTYCYIFRVVEGKVKEITEYFDTELVAAVLDDKSADIPSPTNTNVKNQESTTAILKLYELRRDEKMRAARAWFFSEFAPKSAMDIIGLYRGGEQASASFRTVTSYWDMAASFVLNGAIDEKMFLDANSEHIFVYAKVQPFLAEIRGLFNEPEYLINLEQLVLKIPNIETKIENRKRLFAIWTKDNKELSASESS
;
A
#
# COMPACT_ATOMS: atom_id res chain seq x y z
N MET A 1 6.62 27.68 5.20
CA MET A 1 5.16 27.76 5.01
C MET A 1 4.53 26.67 5.84
N SER A 2 3.26 26.79 6.22
CA SER A 2 2.51 25.73 6.86
C SER A 2 2.16 24.61 5.86
N SER A 3 1.89 23.40 6.37
CA SER A 3 1.42 22.28 5.56
C SER A 3 0.13 22.61 4.78
N SER A 4 -0.73 23.47 5.34
CA SER A 4 -1.94 23.97 4.67
C SER A 4 -1.64 24.86 3.46
N GLU A 5 -0.65 25.75 3.57
CA GLU A 5 -0.23 26.62 2.46
C GLU A 5 0.46 25.80 1.36
N ASN A 6 1.31 24.83 1.73
CA ASN A 6 1.93 23.90 0.79
C ASN A 6 0.88 23.10 0.01
N LYS A 7 -0.15 22.61 0.73
CA LYS A 7 -1.28 21.90 0.12
C LYS A 7 -2.04 22.79 -0.87
N GLN A 8 -2.34 24.03 -0.48
CA GLN A 8 -3.07 24.96 -1.32
C GLN A 8 -2.31 25.30 -2.60
N LEU A 9 -0.99 25.55 -2.50
CA LEU A 9 -0.12 25.77 -3.66
C LEU A 9 -0.25 24.63 -4.69
N LEU A 10 -0.15 23.37 -4.24
CA LEU A 10 -0.27 22.23 -5.17
C LEU A 10 -1.70 22.03 -5.67
N GLN A 11 -2.72 22.34 -4.89
CA GLN A 11 -4.12 22.31 -5.37
C GLN A 11 -4.34 23.31 -6.52
N GLU A 12 -3.78 24.52 -6.42
CA GLU A 12 -3.83 25.53 -7.47
C GLU A 12 -3.08 25.08 -8.72
N ILE A 13 -1.86 24.54 -8.56
CA ILE A 13 -1.07 23.99 -9.65
C ILE A 13 -1.82 22.86 -10.38
N PHE A 14 -2.35 21.88 -9.65
CA PHE A 14 -3.07 20.76 -10.27
C PHE A 14 -4.43 21.19 -10.85
N SER A 15 -5.05 22.26 -10.36
CA SER A 15 -6.22 22.86 -11.01
C SER A 15 -5.87 23.37 -12.42
N GLU A 16 -4.72 24.00 -12.58
CA GLU A 16 -4.23 24.46 -13.88
C GLU A 16 -3.80 23.30 -14.78
N MET A 17 -3.12 22.29 -14.23
CA MET A 17 -2.76 21.08 -14.98
C MET A 17 -3.98 20.32 -15.48
N SER A 18 -5.10 20.34 -14.77
CA SER A 18 -6.35 19.72 -15.23
C SER A 18 -6.93 20.38 -16.49
N LYS A 19 -6.56 21.64 -16.76
CA LYS A 19 -6.92 22.42 -17.96
C LYS A 19 -5.84 22.36 -19.04
N GLY A 20 -4.76 21.61 -18.80
CA GLY A 20 -3.61 21.51 -19.69
C GLY A 20 -2.55 22.59 -19.50
N ASN A 21 -2.71 23.47 -18.51
CA ASN A 21 -1.71 24.50 -18.21
C ASN A 21 -0.64 23.95 -17.25
N THR A 22 0.51 23.55 -17.79
CA THR A 22 1.62 22.97 -17.02
C THR A 22 2.64 24.01 -16.54
N GLN A 23 2.51 25.26 -16.96
CA GLN A 23 3.47 26.32 -16.64
C GLN A 23 3.60 26.59 -15.14
N PRO A 24 2.51 26.70 -14.34
CA PRO A 24 2.60 26.91 -12.89
C PRO A 24 3.39 25.81 -12.17
N PHE A 25 3.26 24.56 -12.64
CA PHE A 25 4.02 23.44 -12.09
C PHE A 25 5.53 23.63 -12.30
N VAL A 26 5.95 23.94 -13.52
CA VAL A 26 7.38 24.16 -13.85
C VAL A 26 7.95 25.38 -13.13
N GLU A 27 7.16 26.44 -12.95
CA GLU A 27 7.55 27.66 -12.23
C GLU A 27 7.65 27.43 -10.71
N SER A 28 6.94 26.44 -10.17
CA SER A 28 7.01 26.09 -8.75
C SER A 28 8.30 25.35 -8.35
N LEU A 29 9.01 24.77 -9.32
CA LEU A 29 10.25 24.03 -9.07
C LEU A 29 11.38 24.97 -8.61
N ALA A 30 12.17 24.52 -7.63
CA ALA A 30 13.40 25.18 -7.24
C ALA A 30 14.53 24.92 -8.26
N ASP A 31 15.53 25.81 -8.33
CA ASP A 31 16.67 25.64 -9.23
C ASP A 31 17.49 24.37 -8.92
N ASP A 32 17.56 23.99 -7.65
CA ASP A 32 18.21 22.80 -7.08
C ASP A 32 17.24 21.64 -6.84
N VAL A 33 16.09 21.60 -7.53
CA VAL A 33 15.09 20.55 -7.36
C VAL A 33 15.68 19.16 -7.63
N ARG A 34 15.27 18.17 -6.85
CA ARG A 34 15.57 16.75 -7.09
C ARG A 34 14.29 15.99 -7.40
N TRP A 35 14.20 15.41 -8.60
CA TRP A 35 13.03 14.60 -9.00
C TRP A 35 13.44 13.15 -9.22
N THR A 36 12.93 12.25 -8.40
CA THR A 36 13.14 10.80 -8.48
C THR A 36 11.95 10.11 -9.11
N LEU A 37 12.17 9.50 -10.28
CA LEU A 37 11.23 8.56 -10.91
C LEU A 37 11.58 7.16 -10.43
N THR A 38 10.65 6.51 -9.73
CA THR A 38 10.84 5.16 -9.20
C THR A 38 10.62 4.08 -10.27
N GLY A 39 11.11 2.86 -10.02
CA GLY A 39 11.00 1.72 -10.94
C GLY A 39 12.31 1.36 -11.63
N SER A 40 12.20 0.67 -12.76
CA SER A 40 13.33 0.17 -13.55
C SER A 40 13.18 0.41 -15.06
N THR A 41 12.42 1.44 -15.44
CA THR A 41 12.27 1.87 -16.84
C THR A 41 13.48 2.70 -17.28
N LYS A 42 13.64 2.99 -18.57
CA LYS A 42 14.71 3.89 -19.06
C LYS A 42 14.67 5.30 -18.45
N TRP A 43 13.52 5.68 -17.88
CA TRP A 43 13.28 6.97 -17.22
C TRP A 43 13.56 6.92 -15.70
N SER A 44 13.70 5.73 -15.13
CA SER A 44 13.82 5.55 -13.68
C SER A 44 15.20 5.95 -13.19
N ARG A 45 15.28 7.12 -12.56
CA ARG A 45 16.47 7.66 -11.88
C ARG A 45 16.09 8.92 -11.11
N THR A 46 17.10 9.53 -10.51
CA THR A 46 17.01 10.89 -9.98
C THR A 46 17.56 11.89 -10.98
N TYR A 47 16.81 12.97 -11.20
CA TYR A 47 17.18 14.14 -11.99
C TYR A 47 17.51 15.26 -11.00
N ASP A 48 18.75 15.73 -11.01
CA ASP A 48 19.25 16.75 -10.09
C ASP A 48 19.33 18.11 -10.81
N GLY A 49 18.57 19.08 -10.30
CA GLY A 49 18.51 20.45 -10.81
C GLY A 49 17.40 20.68 -11.84
N LEU A 50 16.89 21.91 -11.86
CA LEU A 50 15.81 22.34 -12.76
C LEU A 50 16.15 22.16 -14.25
N GLU A 51 17.42 22.36 -14.60
CA GLU A 51 17.91 22.15 -15.96
C GLU A 51 17.75 20.68 -16.38
N SER A 52 18.27 19.74 -15.59
CA SER A 52 18.17 18.29 -15.86
C SER A 52 16.71 17.85 -15.95
N VAL A 53 15.85 18.32 -15.03
CA VAL A 53 14.40 18.06 -15.09
C VAL A 53 13.80 18.57 -16.40
N ARG A 54 14.15 19.77 -16.86
CA ARG A 54 13.58 20.34 -18.10
C ARG A 54 14.08 19.61 -19.35
N THR A 55 15.38 19.39 -19.47
CA THR A 55 16.01 18.93 -20.71
C THR A 55 16.04 17.42 -20.85
N GLU A 56 16.13 16.69 -19.73
CA GLU A 56 16.31 15.23 -19.75
C GLU A 56 15.05 14.46 -19.34
N LEU A 57 14.10 15.10 -18.64
CA LEU A 57 12.82 14.49 -18.26
C LEU A 57 11.65 15.09 -19.06
N LEU A 58 11.32 16.37 -18.82
CA LEU A 58 10.10 16.96 -19.36
C LEU A 58 10.13 17.11 -20.88
N SER A 59 11.17 17.72 -21.45
CA SER A 59 11.24 17.95 -22.89
C SER A 59 11.16 16.63 -23.71
N PRO A 60 11.92 15.57 -23.38
CA PRO A 60 11.78 14.28 -24.04
C PRO A 60 10.41 13.64 -23.85
N LEU A 61 9.81 13.74 -22.64
CA LEU A 61 8.48 13.20 -22.38
C LEU A 61 7.42 13.88 -23.26
N PHE A 62 7.34 15.22 -23.22
CA PHE A 62 6.37 15.99 -24.00
C PHE A 62 6.56 15.83 -25.51
N ALA A 63 7.78 15.54 -25.97
CA ALA A 63 8.04 15.25 -27.38
C ALA A 63 7.29 14.00 -27.89
N ASN A 64 6.88 13.08 -27.01
CA ASN A 64 6.08 11.90 -27.35
C ASN A 64 4.58 12.18 -27.50
N PHE A 65 4.08 13.32 -26.99
CA PHE A 65 2.64 13.59 -26.93
C PHE A 65 2.10 14.17 -28.24
N ALA A 66 0.94 13.67 -28.67
CA ALA A 66 0.23 14.12 -29.86
C ALA A 66 -0.74 15.27 -29.57
N ASP A 67 -1.20 15.38 -28.32
CA ASP A 67 -2.13 16.41 -27.87
C ASP A 67 -1.74 16.96 -26.49
N GLN A 68 -2.61 17.82 -25.95
CA GLN A 68 -2.37 18.52 -24.70
C GLN A 68 -2.48 17.56 -23.51
N TYR A 69 -1.37 17.36 -22.79
CA TYR A 69 -1.38 16.62 -21.53
C TYR A 69 -2.22 17.35 -20.48
N THR A 70 -3.07 16.59 -19.79
CA THR A 70 -3.83 17.04 -18.61
C THR A 70 -3.57 16.12 -17.43
N SER A 71 -3.67 16.65 -16.21
CA SER A 71 -3.58 15.85 -14.98
C SER A 71 -4.66 16.25 -14.00
N VAL A 72 -5.46 15.28 -13.56
CA VAL A 72 -6.56 15.50 -12.61
C VAL A 72 -6.16 14.90 -11.26
N ALA A 73 -6.03 15.75 -10.24
CA ALA A 73 -5.76 15.31 -8.88
C ALA A 73 -7.04 14.84 -8.17
N HIS A 74 -6.92 13.74 -7.43
CA HIS A 74 -8.01 13.10 -6.69
C HIS A 74 -7.87 13.29 -5.18
N ARG A 75 -6.64 13.32 -4.67
CA ARG A 75 -6.37 13.41 -3.23
C ARG A 75 -5.12 14.22 -2.96
N PHE A 76 -5.17 15.00 -1.87
CA PHE A 76 -4.05 15.76 -1.32
C PHE A 76 -3.94 15.48 0.17
N ILE A 77 -2.78 15.00 0.62
CA ILE A 77 -2.43 14.82 2.04
C ILE A 77 -1.20 15.67 2.30
N ALA A 78 -1.21 16.49 3.35
CA ALA A 78 -0.09 17.36 3.67
C ALA A 78 0.28 17.26 5.15
N GLU A 79 1.57 17.15 5.41
CA GLU A 79 2.18 17.07 6.73
C GLU A 79 3.57 17.72 6.67
N ASP A 80 3.84 18.67 7.56
CA ASP A 80 5.03 19.52 7.53
C ASP A 80 5.32 20.11 6.12
N ASP A 81 6.53 19.89 5.61
CA ASP A 81 6.96 20.33 4.28
C ASP A 81 6.51 19.39 3.15
N PHE A 82 5.84 18.27 3.47
CA PHE A 82 5.47 17.27 2.49
C PHE A 82 4.01 17.36 2.07
N VAL A 83 3.77 17.17 0.77
CA VAL A 83 2.44 17.03 0.19
C VAL A 83 2.42 15.82 -0.73
N VAL A 84 1.52 14.87 -0.44
CA VAL A 84 1.24 13.71 -1.28
C VAL A 84 0.05 14.04 -2.19
N VAL A 85 0.22 13.79 -3.49
CA VAL A 85 -0.83 14.00 -4.50
C VAL A 85 -1.07 12.71 -5.27
N GLU A 86 -2.29 12.21 -5.21
CA GLU A 86 -2.78 11.14 -6.09
C GLU A 86 -3.47 11.79 -7.28
N CYS A 87 -3.04 11.49 -8.51
CA CYS A 87 -3.60 12.08 -9.71
C CYS A 87 -3.56 11.13 -10.91
N LYS A 88 -4.36 11.45 -11.95
CA LYS A 88 -4.38 10.72 -13.21
C LYS A 88 -4.06 11.63 -14.38
N GLY A 89 -3.00 11.30 -15.09
CA GLY A 89 -2.60 11.96 -16.32
C GLY A 89 -3.40 11.42 -17.52
N HIS A 90 -3.66 12.28 -18.50
CA HIS A 90 -4.31 11.90 -19.76
C HIS A 90 -3.65 12.61 -20.92
N VAL A 91 -3.25 11.84 -21.93
CA VAL A 91 -2.70 12.34 -23.19
C VAL A 91 -2.68 11.21 -24.22
N ASN A 92 -2.79 11.54 -25.51
CA ASN A 92 -2.48 10.60 -26.57
C ASN A 92 -1.04 10.79 -27.03
N THR A 93 -0.36 9.69 -27.36
CA THR A 93 1.00 9.75 -27.89
C THR A 93 1.02 9.81 -29.41
N LYS A 94 2.14 10.27 -29.98
CA LYS A 94 2.38 10.30 -31.44
C LYS A 94 2.40 8.90 -32.06
N SER A 95 2.59 7.84 -31.27
CA SER A 95 2.48 6.45 -31.73
C SER A 95 1.02 5.98 -31.84
N GLY A 96 0.04 6.80 -31.43
CA GLY A 96 -1.38 6.48 -31.48
C GLY A 96 -1.90 5.76 -30.23
N MET A 97 -1.04 5.47 -29.24
CA MET A 97 -1.43 4.83 -27.99
C MET A 97 -1.78 5.89 -26.92
N PRO A 98 -2.85 5.70 -26.14
CA PRO A 98 -3.14 6.57 -25.00
C PRO A 98 -2.15 6.34 -23.86
N TYR A 99 -1.64 7.42 -23.25
CA TYR A 99 -0.79 7.39 -22.07
C TYR A 99 -1.54 7.97 -20.87
N ASN A 100 -2.39 7.15 -20.25
CA ASN A 100 -3.29 7.54 -19.17
C ASN A 100 -2.81 7.02 -17.81
N ASN A 101 -1.60 7.44 -17.40
CA ASN A 101 -0.94 6.91 -16.22
C ASN A 101 -1.54 7.45 -14.91
N THR A 102 -1.49 6.64 -13.85
CA THR A 102 -1.93 6.99 -12.49
C THR A 102 -0.69 7.20 -11.63
N TYR A 103 -0.65 8.33 -10.93
CA TYR A 103 0.52 8.77 -10.18
C TYR A 103 0.22 8.95 -8.71
N CYS A 104 1.20 8.63 -7.88
CA CYS A 104 1.33 9.13 -6.52
C CYS A 104 2.64 9.94 -6.44
N TYR A 105 2.51 11.25 -6.29
CA TYR A 105 3.63 12.15 -6.09
C TYR A 105 3.81 12.44 -4.61
N ILE A 106 5.05 12.49 -4.15
CA ILE A 106 5.43 13.05 -2.85
C ILE A 106 6.28 14.28 -3.13
N PHE A 107 5.75 15.46 -2.81
CA PHE A 107 6.43 16.74 -2.96
C PHE A 107 7.01 17.18 -1.62
N ARG A 108 8.26 17.63 -1.59
CA ARG A 108 8.79 18.47 -0.51
C ARG A 108 8.81 19.92 -0.95
N VAL A 109 8.06 20.77 -0.25
CA VAL A 109 7.90 22.20 -0.53
C VAL A 109 8.56 23.01 0.57
N VAL A 110 9.54 23.83 0.19
CA VAL A 110 10.30 24.69 1.10
C VAL A 110 10.24 26.11 0.56
N GLU A 111 9.86 27.07 1.40
CA GLU A 111 9.78 28.49 1.03
C GLU A 111 8.94 28.74 -0.25
N GLY A 112 7.85 27.98 -0.44
CA GLY A 112 6.97 28.12 -1.60
C GLY A 112 7.51 27.51 -2.89
N LYS A 113 8.62 26.77 -2.83
CA LYS A 113 9.24 26.08 -3.97
C LYS A 113 9.30 24.58 -3.75
N VAL A 114 9.07 23.82 -4.82
CA VAL A 114 9.23 22.36 -4.81
C VAL A 114 10.73 22.04 -4.88
N LYS A 115 11.26 21.48 -3.79
CA LYS A 115 12.66 21.08 -3.66
C LYS A 115 12.88 19.61 -4.02
N GLU A 116 11.93 18.75 -3.70
CA GLU A 116 12.03 17.31 -3.98
C GLU A 116 10.70 16.76 -4.49
N ILE A 117 10.79 15.82 -5.43
CA ILE A 117 9.65 15.07 -5.95
C ILE A 117 10.05 13.60 -5.97
N THR A 118 9.25 12.74 -5.34
CA THR A 118 9.29 11.28 -5.58
C THR A 118 8.02 10.86 -6.30
N GLU A 119 8.17 10.18 -7.43
CA GLU A 119 7.09 9.79 -8.31
C GLU A 119 6.94 8.27 -8.36
N TYR A 120 5.74 7.80 -8.00
CA TYR A 120 5.29 6.42 -8.17
C TYR A 120 4.21 6.38 -9.25
N PHE A 121 4.34 5.47 -10.21
CA PHE A 121 3.51 5.43 -11.40
C PHE A 121 3.47 4.02 -12.00
N ASP A 122 2.58 3.79 -12.97
CA ASP A 122 2.52 2.55 -13.73
C ASP A 122 3.75 2.46 -14.67
N THR A 123 4.76 1.72 -14.21
CA THR A 123 6.00 1.51 -14.95
C THR A 123 5.83 0.56 -16.15
N GLU A 124 4.82 -0.33 -16.12
CA GLU A 124 4.50 -1.20 -17.23
C GLU A 124 3.90 -0.39 -18.38
N LEU A 125 3.00 0.55 -18.08
CA LEU A 125 2.45 1.48 -19.08
C LEU A 125 3.55 2.35 -19.71
N VAL A 126 4.50 2.84 -18.91
CA VAL A 126 5.66 3.59 -19.44
C VAL A 126 6.47 2.73 -20.41
N ALA A 127 6.82 1.49 -20.02
CA ALA A 127 7.56 0.59 -20.90
C ALA A 127 6.78 0.25 -22.18
N ALA A 128 5.46 0.06 -22.09
CA ALA A 128 4.63 -0.31 -23.22
C ALA A 128 4.42 0.85 -24.22
N VAL A 129 4.36 2.10 -23.75
CA VAL A 129 3.91 3.25 -24.54
C VAL A 129 5.04 4.23 -24.88
N LEU A 130 6.02 4.40 -23.98
CA LEU A 130 7.09 5.40 -24.11
C LEU A 130 8.47 4.81 -24.39
N ASP A 131 8.67 3.50 -24.24
CA ASP A 131 9.92 2.84 -24.62
C ASP A 131 9.90 2.43 -26.09
N ASP A 132 11.02 2.66 -26.79
CA ASP A 132 11.18 2.23 -28.18
C ASP A 132 11.30 0.71 -28.19
N LYS A 133 10.57 0.03 -29.08
CA LYS A 133 10.61 -1.45 -29.22
C LYS A 133 11.97 -2.00 -29.70
N SER A 134 13.05 -1.22 -29.70
CA SER A 134 14.34 -1.55 -30.34
C SER A 134 15.57 -1.52 -29.43
N ALA A 135 15.45 -1.28 -28.13
CA ALA A 135 16.60 -1.34 -27.22
C ALA A 135 16.67 -2.69 -26.49
N ASP A 136 17.72 -3.46 -26.76
CA ASP A 136 18.19 -4.57 -25.92
C ASP A 136 18.59 -4.01 -24.54
N ILE A 137 17.59 -3.82 -23.68
CA ILE A 137 17.80 -3.68 -22.24
C ILE A 137 18.00 -5.10 -21.74
N PRO A 138 19.08 -5.42 -21.00
CA PRO A 138 19.15 -6.68 -20.28
C PRO A 138 17.94 -6.71 -19.36
N SER A 139 16.95 -7.54 -19.71
CA SER A 139 15.77 -7.71 -18.88
C SER A 139 16.29 -8.02 -17.47
N PRO A 140 15.96 -7.20 -16.44
CA PRO A 140 16.14 -7.67 -15.08
C PRO A 140 15.43 -9.01 -15.05
N THR A 141 16.15 -10.07 -14.66
CA THR A 141 15.58 -11.42 -14.59
C THR A 141 14.25 -11.29 -13.87
N ASN A 142 13.17 -11.84 -14.42
CA ASN A 142 11.78 -11.65 -13.95
C ASN A 142 11.64 -11.74 -12.41
N THR A 143 12.53 -12.52 -11.79
CA THR A 143 12.75 -12.63 -10.35
C THR A 143 13.10 -11.31 -9.62
N ASN A 144 14.00 -10.46 -10.13
CA ASN A 144 14.45 -9.23 -9.44
C ASN A 144 13.39 -8.12 -9.40
N VAL A 145 12.61 -7.94 -10.48
CA VAL A 145 11.50 -6.97 -10.51
C VAL A 145 10.38 -7.41 -9.57
N LYS A 146 10.00 -8.70 -9.66
CA LYS A 146 8.99 -9.28 -8.78
C LYS A 146 9.38 -9.18 -7.30
N ASN A 147 10.67 -9.28 -6.98
CA ASN A 147 11.16 -9.09 -5.61
C ASN A 147 11.05 -7.63 -5.13
N GLN A 148 11.27 -6.63 -5.99
CA GLN A 148 11.11 -5.22 -5.62
C GLN A 148 9.64 -4.85 -5.41
N GLU A 149 8.74 -5.27 -6.30
CA GLU A 149 7.30 -5.07 -6.14
C GLU A 149 6.77 -5.74 -4.87
N SER A 150 7.20 -7.00 -4.64
CA SER A 150 6.88 -7.73 -3.40
C SER A 150 7.41 -7.00 -2.17
N THR A 151 8.62 -6.45 -2.22
CA THR A 151 9.20 -5.66 -1.11
C THR A 151 8.34 -4.43 -0.83
N THR A 152 8.00 -3.65 -1.85
CA THR A 152 7.16 -2.45 -1.71
C THR A 152 5.78 -2.80 -1.15
N ALA A 153 5.14 -3.85 -1.65
CA ALA A 153 3.84 -4.31 -1.15
C ALA A 153 3.92 -4.76 0.32
N ILE A 154 4.96 -5.50 0.71
CA ILE A 154 5.18 -5.94 2.11
C ILE A 154 5.40 -4.74 3.02
N LEU A 155 6.22 -3.76 2.61
CA LEU A 155 6.42 -2.52 3.36
C LEU A 155 5.10 -1.75 3.50
N LYS A 156 4.28 -1.71 2.45
CA LYS A 156 2.97 -1.04 2.52
C LYS A 156 2.00 -1.75 3.46
N LEU A 157 1.94 -3.08 3.42
CA LEU A 157 1.17 -3.86 4.39
C LEU A 157 1.64 -3.57 5.81
N TYR A 158 2.95 -3.50 6.05
CA TYR A 158 3.52 -3.14 7.34
C TYR A 158 3.11 -1.73 7.80
N GLU A 159 3.14 -0.73 6.91
CA GLU A 159 2.67 0.63 7.22
C GLU A 159 1.19 0.65 7.62
N LEU A 160 0.31 -0.01 6.85
CA LEU A 160 -1.12 -0.08 7.15
C LEU A 160 -1.38 -0.73 8.51
N ARG A 161 -0.54 -1.68 8.93
CA ARG A 161 -0.58 -2.30 10.26
C ARG A 161 -0.23 -1.36 11.41
N ARG A 162 0.38 -0.20 11.12
CA ARG A 162 0.77 0.82 12.09
C ARG A 162 -0.25 1.93 12.25
N ASP A 163 -1.29 1.99 11.42
CA ASP A 163 -2.44 2.85 11.64
C ASP A 163 -2.99 2.69 13.07
N GLU A 164 -3.44 3.78 13.68
CA GLU A 164 -3.88 3.78 15.08
C GLU A 164 -5.05 2.84 15.34
N LYS A 165 -6.05 2.83 14.44
CA LYS A 165 -7.22 1.95 14.59
C LYS A 165 -6.80 0.49 14.39
N MET A 166 -5.93 0.23 13.42
CA MET A 166 -5.39 -1.13 13.21
C MET A 166 -4.53 -1.61 14.40
N ARG A 167 -3.70 -0.73 14.99
CA ARG A 167 -2.93 -1.06 16.19
C ARG A 167 -3.84 -1.37 17.37
N ALA A 168 -4.88 -0.57 17.60
CA ALA A 168 -5.86 -0.81 18.65
C ALA A 168 -6.63 -2.12 18.42
N ALA A 169 -7.08 -2.36 17.19
CA ALA A 169 -7.78 -3.59 16.82
C ALA A 169 -6.89 -4.84 17.02
N ARG A 170 -5.61 -4.77 16.63
CA ARG A 170 -4.63 -5.85 16.85
C ARG A 170 -4.36 -6.06 18.33
N ALA A 171 -4.17 -4.99 19.11
CA ALA A 171 -3.97 -5.08 20.55
C ALA A 171 -5.13 -5.84 21.18
N TRP A 172 -6.37 -5.37 20.97
CA TRP A 172 -7.59 -6.04 21.43
C TRP A 172 -7.69 -7.50 20.96
N PHE A 173 -7.41 -7.77 19.67
CA PHE A 173 -7.51 -9.11 19.11
C PHE A 173 -6.55 -10.10 19.79
N PHE A 174 -5.37 -9.64 20.22
CA PHE A 174 -4.40 -10.50 20.88
C PHE A 174 -4.54 -10.56 22.40
N SER A 175 -4.94 -9.47 23.07
CA SER A 175 -5.06 -9.38 24.53
C SER A 175 -6.42 -9.79 25.08
N GLU A 176 -7.52 -9.45 24.39
CA GLU A 176 -8.88 -9.55 24.94
C GLU A 176 -9.75 -10.57 24.18
N PHE A 177 -9.61 -10.65 22.86
CA PHE A 177 -10.40 -11.56 22.05
C PHE A 177 -10.01 -13.03 22.32
N ALA A 178 -10.89 -13.72 23.04
CA ALA A 178 -10.74 -15.11 23.47
C ALA A 178 -12.06 -15.90 23.26
N PRO A 179 -12.49 -16.13 22.01
CA PRO A 179 -13.72 -16.85 21.72
C PRO A 179 -13.64 -18.30 22.20
N LYS A 180 -14.75 -18.81 22.75
CA LYS A 180 -14.91 -20.22 23.17
C LYS A 180 -15.80 -21.00 22.21
N SER A 181 -16.57 -20.31 21.39
CA SER A 181 -17.51 -20.86 20.42
C SER A 181 -17.62 -19.97 19.18
N ALA A 182 -18.15 -20.52 18.08
CA ALA A 182 -18.52 -19.72 16.92
C ALA A 182 -19.56 -18.64 17.29
N MET A 183 -20.47 -18.96 18.22
CA MET A 183 -21.50 -18.03 18.69
C MET A 183 -20.93 -16.79 19.40
N ASP A 184 -19.76 -16.88 20.03
CA ASP A 184 -19.10 -15.69 20.60
C ASP A 184 -18.70 -14.71 19.49
N ILE A 185 -18.22 -15.24 18.35
CA ILE A 185 -17.84 -14.44 17.18
C ILE A 185 -19.09 -13.87 16.52
N ILE A 186 -20.13 -14.69 16.29
CA ILE A 186 -21.42 -14.23 15.77
C ILE A 186 -22.04 -13.17 16.69
N GLY A 187 -21.86 -13.29 18.01
CA GLY A 187 -22.27 -12.31 19.00
C GLY A 187 -21.69 -10.92 18.74
N LEU A 188 -20.42 -10.83 18.31
CA LEU A 188 -19.80 -9.56 17.92
C LEU A 188 -20.54 -8.90 16.75
N TYR A 189 -20.91 -9.68 15.73
CA TYR A 189 -21.67 -9.18 14.58
C TYR A 189 -23.08 -8.75 14.96
N ARG A 190 -23.75 -9.51 15.83
CA ARG A 190 -25.08 -9.16 16.36
C ARG A 190 -25.05 -7.92 17.25
N GLY A 191 -23.93 -7.66 17.93
CA GLY A 191 -23.68 -6.46 18.72
C GLY A 191 -23.48 -5.18 17.89
N GLY A 192 -23.53 -5.28 16.56
CA GLY A 192 -23.44 -4.15 15.65
C GLY A 192 -22.02 -3.83 15.18
N GLU A 193 -21.90 -2.72 14.45
CA GLU A 193 -20.66 -2.33 13.78
C GLU A 193 -19.51 -2.12 14.77
N GLN A 194 -19.74 -1.38 15.86
CA GLN A 194 -18.71 -1.07 16.85
C GLN A 194 -18.19 -2.34 17.56
N ALA A 195 -19.06 -3.30 17.85
CA ALA A 195 -18.69 -4.54 18.55
C ALA A 195 -17.87 -5.48 17.67
N SER A 196 -18.15 -5.51 16.37
CA SER A 196 -17.41 -6.35 15.40
C SER A 196 -16.22 -5.65 14.75
N ALA A 197 -16.09 -4.33 14.90
CA ALA A 197 -15.10 -3.51 14.19
C ALA A 197 -13.69 -4.07 14.29
N SER A 198 -13.15 -4.25 15.51
CA SER A 198 -11.78 -4.74 15.72
C SER A 198 -11.58 -6.14 15.14
N PHE A 199 -12.55 -7.04 15.32
CA PHE A 199 -12.49 -8.40 14.77
C PHE A 199 -12.44 -8.38 13.23
N ARG A 200 -13.34 -7.60 12.60
CA ARG A 200 -13.42 -7.46 11.15
C ARG A 200 -12.15 -6.85 10.61
N THR A 201 -11.67 -5.75 11.20
CA THR A 201 -10.45 -5.06 10.78
C THR A 201 -9.25 -6.01 10.72
N VAL A 202 -9.04 -6.81 11.76
CA VAL A 202 -7.89 -7.74 11.80
C VAL A 202 -8.07 -8.89 10.81
N THR A 203 -9.23 -9.55 10.81
CA THR A 203 -9.44 -10.75 10.00
C THR A 203 -9.52 -10.46 8.50
N SER A 204 -10.24 -9.39 8.10
CA SER A 204 -10.35 -9.02 6.68
C SER A 204 -9.03 -8.46 6.12
N TYR A 205 -8.23 -7.78 6.95
CA TYR A 205 -6.90 -7.34 6.53
C TYR A 205 -5.99 -8.52 6.18
N TRP A 206 -5.96 -9.56 7.01
CA TRP A 206 -5.12 -10.72 6.75
C TRP A 206 -5.64 -11.61 5.62
N ASP A 207 -6.96 -11.69 5.43
CA ASP A 207 -7.52 -12.37 4.26
C ASP A 207 -7.18 -11.64 2.95
N MET A 208 -7.28 -10.31 2.94
CA MET A 208 -6.84 -9.49 1.80
C MET A 208 -5.33 -9.64 1.53
N ALA A 209 -4.49 -9.56 2.56
CA ALA A 209 -3.05 -9.74 2.38
C ALA A 209 -2.72 -11.13 1.81
N ALA A 210 -3.43 -12.17 2.28
CA ALA A 210 -3.26 -13.51 1.77
C ALA A 210 -3.71 -13.64 0.29
N SER A 211 -4.76 -12.93 -0.12
CA SER A 211 -5.22 -12.96 -1.51
C SER A 211 -4.17 -12.38 -2.47
N PHE A 212 -3.44 -11.33 -2.08
CA PHE A 212 -2.34 -10.79 -2.89
C PHE A 212 -1.20 -11.80 -3.09
N VAL A 213 -0.88 -12.58 -2.06
CA VAL A 213 0.12 -13.65 -2.16
C VAL A 213 -0.38 -14.78 -3.06
N LEU A 214 -1.61 -15.25 -2.85
CA LEU A 214 -2.18 -16.36 -3.61
C LEU A 214 -2.36 -16.03 -5.10
N ASN A 215 -2.59 -14.76 -5.44
CA ASN A 215 -2.66 -14.28 -6.83
C ASN A 215 -1.28 -13.90 -7.42
N GLY A 216 -0.20 -14.11 -6.67
CA GLY A 216 1.18 -13.90 -7.15
C GLY A 216 1.64 -12.45 -7.23
N ALA A 217 0.86 -11.50 -6.69
CA ALA A 217 1.22 -10.08 -6.58
C ALA A 217 2.29 -9.84 -5.51
N ILE A 218 2.39 -10.73 -4.52
CA ILE A 218 3.45 -10.75 -3.51
C ILE A 218 4.10 -12.14 -3.52
N ASP A 219 5.42 -12.19 -3.58
CA ASP A 219 6.16 -13.45 -3.43
C ASP A 219 5.86 -14.11 -2.07
N GLU A 220 5.43 -15.37 -2.11
CA GLU A 220 5.00 -16.12 -0.94
C GLU A 220 6.11 -16.27 0.09
N LYS A 221 7.33 -16.59 -0.36
CA LYS A 221 8.47 -16.78 0.55
C LYS A 221 8.81 -15.47 1.24
N MET A 222 8.90 -14.36 0.50
CA MET A 222 9.19 -13.04 1.07
C MET A 222 8.11 -12.62 2.08
N PHE A 223 6.84 -12.84 1.77
CA PHE A 223 5.74 -12.54 2.70
C PHE A 223 5.87 -13.34 4.01
N LEU A 224 6.11 -14.65 3.91
CA LEU A 224 6.24 -15.55 5.06
C LEU A 224 7.51 -15.30 5.90
N ASP A 225 8.60 -14.85 5.27
CA ASP A 225 9.83 -14.45 5.97
C ASP A 225 9.64 -13.13 6.73
N ALA A 226 8.88 -12.19 6.15
CA ALA A 226 8.69 -10.85 6.72
C ALA A 226 7.74 -10.83 7.93
N ASN A 227 6.78 -11.76 8.02
CA ASN A 227 5.81 -11.78 9.10
C ASN A 227 5.21 -13.18 9.35
N SER A 228 4.66 -13.40 10.54
CA SER A 228 3.93 -14.65 10.86
C SER A 228 2.62 -14.43 11.63
N GLU A 229 2.13 -13.19 11.70
CA GLU A 229 0.95 -12.85 12.49
C GLU A 229 -0.35 -13.42 11.91
N HIS A 230 -0.46 -13.52 10.59
CA HIS A 230 -1.58 -14.20 9.92
C HIS A 230 -1.79 -15.65 10.44
N ILE A 231 -0.71 -16.35 10.80
CA ILE A 231 -0.78 -17.68 11.41
C ILE A 231 -1.42 -17.63 12.80
N PHE A 232 -1.10 -16.62 13.61
CA PHE A 232 -1.71 -16.39 14.92
C PHE A 232 -3.21 -16.08 14.78
N VAL A 233 -3.57 -15.23 13.82
CA VAL A 233 -4.98 -14.88 13.53
C VAL A 233 -5.76 -16.11 13.11
N TYR A 234 -5.25 -16.85 12.12
CA TYR A 234 -5.86 -18.11 11.68
C TYR A 234 -6.00 -19.11 12.84
N ALA A 235 -4.96 -19.28 13.67
CA ALA A 235 -5.01 -20.21 14.80
C ALA A 235 -6.13 -19.90 15.82
N LYS A 236 -6.49 -18.62 16.03
CA LYS A 236 -7.61 -18.23 16.91
C LYS A 236 -8.98 -18.50 16.29
N VAL A 237 -9.13 -18.33 14.97
CA VAL A 237 -10.44 -18.43 14.30
C VAL A 237 -10.71 -19.82 13.72
N GLN A 238 -9.67 -20.56 13.34
CA GLN A 238 -9.75 -21.87 12.67
C GLN A 238 -10.70 -22.87 13.33
N PRO A 239 -10.75 -23.01 14.67
CA PRO A 239 -11.68 -23.95 15.30
C PRO A 239 -13.17 -23.67 15.03
N PHE A 240 -13.50 -22.43 14.67
CA PHE A 240 -14.87 -21.95 14.54
C PHE A 240 -15.27 -21.66 13.09
N LEU A 241 -14.31 -21.62 12.15
CA LEU A 241 -14.54 -21.18 10.77
C LEU A 241 -15.64 -21.97 10.05
N ALA A 242 -15.66 -23.30 10.18
CA ALA A 242 -16.65 -24.13 9.51
C ALA A 242 -18.09 -23.81 9.96
N GLU A 243 -18.29 -23.64 11.27
CA GLU A 243 -19.59 -23.27 11.84
C GLU A 243 -19.96 -21.83 11.49
N ILE A 244 -19.01 -20.88 11.55
CA ILE A 244 -19.23 -19.48 11.17
C ILE A 244 -19.68 -19.39 9.70
N ARG A 245 -19.01 -20.09 8.79
CA ARG A 245 -19.38 -20.14 7.36
C ARG A 245 -20.81 -20.65 7.16
N GLY A 246 -21.20 -21.69 7.90
CA GLY A 246 -22.57 -22.20 7.89
C GLY A 246 -23.59 -21.20 8.42
N LEU A 247 -23.28 -20.50 9.52
CA LEU A 247 -24.17 -19.50 10.14
C LEU A 247 -24.29 -18.22 9.31
N PHE A 248 -23.22 -17.81 8.62
CA PHE A 248 -23.24 -16.69 7.68
C PHE A 248 -23.84 -17.04 6.32
N ASN A 249 -23.96 -18.33 6.00
CA ASN A 249 -24.24 -18.80 4.64
C ASN A 249 -23.21 -18.30 3.62
N GLU A 250 -21.94 -18.22 4.04
CA GLU A 250 -20.81 -17.70 3.25
C GLU A 250 -19.67 -18.72 3.28
N PRO A 251 -19.61 -19.68 2.33
CA PRO A 251 -18.65 -20.77 2.35
C PRO A 251 -17.19 -20.31 2.18
N GLU A 252 -16.98 -19.15 1.56
CA GLU A 252 -15.66 -18.58 1.26
C GLU A 252 -15.17 -17.58 2.31
N TYR A 253 -15.88 -17.42 3.43
CA TYR A 253 -15.47 -16.50 4.48
C TYR A 253 -14.07 -16.85 5.01
N LEU A 254 -13.14 -15.89 4.90
CA LEU A 254 -11.71 -16.01 5.25
C LEU A 254 -10.95 -17.13 4.51
N ILE A 255 -11.35 -17.43 3.27
CA ILE A 255 -10.76 -18.54 2.49
C ILE A 255 -9.31 -18.28 2.09
N ASN A 256 -8.93 -17.04 1.78
CA ASN A 256 -7.57 -16.74 1.32
C ASN A 256 -6.58 -16.91 2.47
N LEU A 257 -6.94 -16.41 3.66
CA LEU A 257 -6.16 -16.61 4.87
C LEU A 257 -5.96 -18.10 5.16
N GLU A 258 -7.04 -18.89 5.09
CA GLU A 258 -6.96 -20.34 5.27
C GLU A 258 -6.04 -21.01 4.25
N GLN A 259 -6.26 -20.76 2.95
CA GLN A 259 -5.48 -21.39 1.89
C GLN A 259 -3.99 -21.07 1.98
N LEU A 260 -3.64 -19.81 2.26
CA LEU A 260 -2.23 -19.42 2.42
C LEU A 260 -1.61 -20.09 3.64
N VAL A 261 -2.32 -20.10 4.77
CA VAL A 261 -1.79 -20.69 6.00
C VAL A 261 -1.60 -22.21 5.85
N LEU A 262 -2.55 -22.91 5.23
CA LEU A 262 -2.48 -24.36 5.02
C LEU A 262 -1.38 -24.79 4.04
N LYS A 263 -0.86 -23.87 3.19
CA LYS A 263 0.32 -24.13 2.35
C LYS A 263 1.64 -24.13 3.11
N ILE A 264 1.69 -23.56 4.32
CA ILE A 264 2.93 -23.40 5.06
C ILE A 264 3.45 -24.77 5.53
N PRO A 265 4.73 -25.10 5.31
CA PRO A 265 5.30 -26.36 5.79
C PRO A 265 5.20 -26.52 7.32
N ASN A 266 4.77 -27.69 7.77
CA ASN A 266 4.56 -28.05 9.19
C ASN A 266 3.56 -27.11 9.91
N ILE A 267 2.51 -26.69 9.21
CA ILE A 267 1.56 -25.71 9.73
C ILE A 267 0.82 -26.19 10.98
N GLU A 268 0.45 -27.47 11.08
CA GLU A 268 -0.29 -28.02 12.22
C GLU A 268 0.48 -27.81 13.51
N THR A 269 1.78 -28.11 13.48
CA THR A 269 2.70 -27.91 14.61
C THR A 269 2.84 -26.42 14.94
N LYS A 270 2.95 -25.56 13.92
CA LYS A 270 3.01 -24.11 14.12
C LYS A 270 1.73 -23.61 14.78
N ILE A 271 0.55 -23.97 14.28
CA ILE A 271 -0.76 -23.60 14.85
C ILE A 271 -0.85 -24.03 16.31
N GLU A 272 -0.46 -25.26 16.64
CA GLU A 272 -0.52 -25.74 18.02
C GLU A 272 0.42 -24.96 18.95
N ASN A 273 1.65 -24.66 18.49
CA ASN A 273 2.57 -23.81 19.23
C ASN A 273 2.00 -22.40 19.47
N ARG A 274 1.31 -21.83 18.47
CA ARG A 274 0.66 -20.51 18.59
C ARG A 274 -0.48 -20.55 19.60
N LYS A 275 -1.31 -21.60 19.58
CA LYS A 275 -2.37 -21.85 20.58
C LYS A 275 -1.82 -21.95 22.00
N ARG A 276 -0.69 -22.62 22.20
CA ARG A 276 0.00 -22.71 23.50
C ARG A 276 0.48 -21.34 23.99
N LEU A 277 1.09 -20.53 23.12
CA LEU A 277 1.54 -19.17 23.47
C LEU A 277 0.37 -18.28 23.94
N PHE A 278 -0.80 -18.36 23.29
CA PHE A 278 -1.98 -17.63 23.75
C PHE A 278 -2.42 -18.03 25.16
N ALA A 279 -2.38 -19.33 25.48
CA ALA A 279 -2.76 -19.81 26.80
C ALA A 279 -1.82 -19.26 27.89
N ILE A 280 -0.52 -19.15 27.60
CA ILE A 280 0.48 -18.57 28.50
C ILE A 280 0.21 -17.08 28.71
N TRP A 281 0.13 -16.29 27.63
CA TRP A 281 -0.08 -14.85 27.72
C TRP A 281 -1.40 -14.47 28.41
N THR A 282 -2.46 -15.28 28.21
CA THR A 282 -3.74 -15.08 28.90
C THR A 282 -3.63 -15.34 30.40
N LYS A 283 -2.77 -16.28 30.82
CA LYS A 283 -2.53 -16.59 32.23
C LYS A 283 -1.73 -15.48 32.90
N ASP A 284 -0.63 -15.05 32.27
CA ASP A 284 0.23 -13.98 32.80
C ASP A 284 -0.53 -12.66 32.97
N ASN A 285 -1.39 -12.28 32.01
CA ASN A 285 -2.23 -11.08 32.11
C ASN A 285 -3.24 -11.13 33.28
N LYS A 286 -3.74 -12.32 33.63
CA LYS A 286 -4.63 -12.49 34.78
C LYS A 286 -3.89 -12.40 36.11
N GLU A 287 -2.66 -12.91 36.16
CA GLU A 287 -1.81 -12.83 37.36
C GLU A 287 -1.33 -11.38 37.61
N LEU A 288 -0.97 -10.65 36.55
CA LEU A 288 -0.61 -9.22 36.63
C LEU A 288 -1.80 -8.36 37.10
N SER A 289 -2.98 -8.51 36.50
CA SER A 289 -4.16 -7.72 36.89
C SER A 289 -4.65 -8.03 38.31
N ALA A 290 -4.51 -9.27 38.80
CA ALA A 290 -4.79 -9.63 40.19
C ALA A 290 -3.81 -8.98 41.17
N SER A 291 -2.53 -8.81 40.78
CA SER A 291 -1.52 -8.16 41.63
C SER A 291 -1.67 -6.64 41.72
N GLU A 292 -2.21 -5.97 40.68
CA GLU A 292 -2.46 -4.53 40.67
C GLU A 292 -3.75 -4.12 41.39
N SER A 293 -4.63 -5.08 41.66
CA SER A 293 -5.90 -4.88 42.39
C SER A 293 -5.85 -5.38 43.85
N SER A 294 -4.66 -5.78 44.32
CA SER A 294 -4.34 -6.18 45.69
C SER A 294 -3.64 -5.05 46.46
#